data_AF-A0A962CJ15-F1
#
_entry.id   AF-A0A962CJ15-F1
#
_cell.length_a   1.000
_cell.length_b   1.000
_cell.length_c   1.000
_cell.angle_alpha   90.00
_cell.angle_beta   90.00
_cell.angle_gamma   90.00
#
_symmetry.space_group_name_H-M   'P 1'
#
loop_
_entity.id
_entity.type
_entity.pdbx_description
1 polymer ?
#
loop_
_entity_poly.entity_id
_entity_poly.type
_entity_poly.pdbx_seq_one_letter_code
_entity_poly.pdbx_strand_id
1 'polypeptide(L)'
;MIASGVSDEEVRRRRERRLRTRVLDTYARSSIGGFLYLIAWLPLAVATRMHVRHPWIVLALTVLFIAAAIVRVRTRPPRHDAAAQERWINRYTCAALSSTAIWAGIQVWIVTDPVIPPLVKSVSLFGTIAFSTVLAHLYTSMLRMTLIGIGVLIVPTGLVLWLDPELHILALTLTLYAGYLSAAAMRSRADYRRRLEVDEALVEQRDRYEELSRTDSLTGLCNRRNFTETLNEQVREAQWLSGAGV
;
A
#
# COMPACT_ATOMS: atom_id res chain seq x y z
N MET A 1 -14.62 -35.19 15.02
CA MET A 1 -15.06 -33.79 15.19
C MET A 1 -13.93 -32.80 15.56
N ILE A 2 -12.68 -33.25 15.77
CA ILE A 2 -11.54 -32.39 16.15
C ILE A 2 -10.76 -31.86 14.92
N ALA A 3 -10.75 -32.61 13.81
CA ALA A 3 -10.00 -32.25 12.60
C ALA A 3 -10.52 -30.98 11.87
N SER A 4 -11.81 -30.65 11.99
CA SER A 4 -12.38 -29.42 11.41
C SER A 4 -11.93 -28.15 12.14
N GLY A 5 -11.72 -28.22 13.46
CA GLY A 5 -11.27 -27.07 14.26
C GLY A 5 -9.82 -26.67 14.04
N VAL A 6 -8.93 -27.64 13.76
CA VAL A 6 -7.51 -27.38 13.49
C VAL A 6 -7.32 -26.68 12.13
N SER A 7 -8.09 -27.11 11.12
CA SER A 7 -8.12 -26.47 9.80
C SER A 7 -8.60 -25.02 9.87
N ASP A 8 -9.69 -24.76 10.62
CA ASP A 8 -10.24 -23.41 10.75
C ASP A 8 -9.30 -22.46 11.49
N GLU A 9 -8.56 -22.96 12.48
CA GLU A 9 -7.59 -22.17 13.22
C GLU A 9 -6.36 -21.83 12.36
N GLU A 10 -5.86 -22.75 11.54
CA GLU A 10 -4.79 -22.47 10.58
C GLU A 10 -5.20 -21.45 9.52
N VAL A 11 -6.42 -21.57 8.98
CA VAL A 11 -6.96 -20.60 8.02
C VAL A 11 -7.05 -19.20 8.65
N ARG A 12 -7.50 -19.12 9.92
CA ARG A 12 -7.55 -17.85 10.67
C ARG A 12 -6.15 -17.26 10.86
N ARG A 13 -5.18 -18.06 11.32
CA ARG A 13 -3.79 -17.61 11.52
C ARG A 13 -3.14 -17.13 10.22
N ARG A 14 -3.36 -17.85 9.11
CA ARG A 14 -2.89 -17.44 7.76
C ARG A 14 -3.50 -16.10 7.35
N ARG A 15 -4.80 -15.90 7.57
CA ARG A 15 -5.49 -14.64 7.27
C ARG A 15 -4.94 -13.47 8.09
N GLU A 16 -4.73 -13.66 9.38
CA GLU A 16 -4.17 -12.65 10.28
C GLU A 16 -2.73 -12.28 9.88
N ARG A 17 -1.90 -13.27 9.56
CA ARG A 17 -0.53 -13.04 9.06
C ARG A 17 -0.54 -12.22 7.77
N ARG A 18 -1.39 -12.57 6.80
CA ARG A 18 -1.56 -11.83 5.54
C ARG A 18 -2.03 -10.39 5.77
N LEU A 19 -2.99 -10.19 6.69
CA LEU A 19 -3.47 -8.86 7.05
C LEU A 19 -2.36 -8.00 7.65
N ARG A 20 -1.60 -8.56 8.60
CA ARG A 20 -0.47 -7.89 9.23
C ARG A 20 0.59 -7.49 8.21
N THR A 21 0.99 -8.40 7.32
CA THR A 21 1.94 -8.11 6.24
C THR A 21 1.43 -6.97 5.36
N ARG A 22 0.16 -7.02 4.94
CA ARG A 22 -0.46 -5.98 4.11
C ARG A 22 -0.42 -4.61 4.80
N VAL A 23 -0.78 -4.55 6.08
CA VAL A 23 -0.82 -3.31 6.86
C VAL A 23 0.57 -2.68 6.98
N LEU A 24 1.58 -3.48 7.30
CA LEU A 24 2.96 -3.01 7.44
C LEU A 24 3.55 -2.54 6.10
N ASP A 25 3.37 -3.32 5.03
CA ASP A 25 3.85 -2.99 3.69
C ASP A 25 3.19 -1.70 3.17
N THR A 26 1.89 -1.54 3.40
CA THR A 26 1.14 -0.31 3.06
C THR A 26 1.72 0.90 3.77
N TYR A 27 1.91 0.83 5.09
CA TYR A 27 2.43 1.96 5.87
C TYR A 27 3.87 2.32 5.46
N ALA A 28 4.73 1.31 5.30
CA ALA A 28 6.13 1.50 4.92
C ALA A 28 6.26 2.22 3.56
N ARG A 29 5.43 1.85 2.57
CA ARG A 29 5.47 2.45 1.23
C ARG A 29 4.82 3.83 1.17
N SER A 30 3.73 4.05 1.91
CA SER A 30 2.85 5.19 1.65
C SER A 30 2.83 6.30 2.70
N SER A 31 3.43 6.09 3.87
CA SER A 31 3.42 7.07 4.97
C SER A 31 3.96 8.44 4.57
N ILE A 32 5.03 8.47 3.77
CA ILE A 32 5.66 9.71 3.27
C ILE A 32 4.97 10.24 2.00
N GLY A 33 4.22 9.40 1.28
CA GLY A 33 3.61 9.74 0.00
C GLY A 33 2.63 10.92 0.05
N GLY A 34 2.12 11.30 1.23
CA GLY A 34 1.30 12.50 1.40
C GLY A 34 2.01 13.81 1.07
N PHE A 35 3.32 13.91 1.30
CA PHE A 35 4.09 15.13 1.03
C PHE A 35 4.32 15.37 -0.47
N LEU A 36 4.20 14.33 -1.31
CA LEU A 36 4.36 14.46 -2.76
C LEU A 36 3.34 15.42 -3.37
N TYR A 37 2.14 15.52 -2.80
CA TYR A 37 1.12 16.46 -3.26
C TYR A 37 1.56 17.92 -3.07
N LEU A 38 2.30 18.24 -2.01
CA LEU A 38 2.81 19.60 -1.78
C LEU A 38 3.86 19.99 -2.82
N ILE A 39 4.70 19.04 -3.23
CA ILE A 39 5.75 19.27 -4.23
C ILE A 39 5.14 19.62 -5.59
N ALA A 40 4.02 19.01 -5.97
CA ALA A 40 3.32 19.36 -7.21
C ALA A 40 2.42 20.60 -7.05
N TRP A 41 1.78 20.76 -5.89
CA TRP A 41 0.82 21.83 -5.64
C TRP A 41 1.46 23.22 -5.65
N LEU A 42 2.59 23.41 -4.95
CA LEU A 42 3.19 24.75 -4.81
C LEU A 42 3.65 25.35 -6.15
N PRO A 43 4.40 24.63 -7.02
CA PRO A 43 4.77 25.16 -8.34
C PRO A 43 3.53 25.45 -9.20
N LEU A 44 2.50 24.61 -9.09
CA LEU A 44 1.27 24.78 -9.85
C LEU A 44 0.50 26.04 -9.41
N ALA A 45 0.40 26.30 -8.11
CA ALA A 45 -0.22 27.51 -7.57
C ALA A 45 0.54 28.80 -7.97
N VAL A 46 1.86 28.71 -8.17
CA VAL A 46 2.69 29.79 -8.71
C VAL A 46 2.42 29.97 -10.20
N ALA A 47 2.50 28.90 -10.98
CA ALA A 47 2.33 28.92 -12.44
C ALA A 47 0.95 29.43 -12.88
N THR A 48 -0.11 29.07 -12.14
CA THR A 48 -1.49 29.53 -12.41
C THR A 48 -1.80 30.92 -11.83
N ARG A 49 -0.84 31.56 -11.16
CA ARG A 49 -1.00 32.80 -10.39
C ARG A 49 -2.13 32.74 -9.34
N MET A 50 -2.53 31.53 -8.91
CA MET A 50 -3.57 31.34 -7.89
C MET A 50 -3.16 31.90 -6.54
N HIS A 51 -1.88 31.88 -6.20
CA HIS A 51 -1.35 32.49 -4.98
C HIS A 51 -1.61 34.00 -4.89
N VAL A 52 -1.70 34.71 -6.03
CA VAL A 52 -2.02 36.13 -6.09
C VAL A 52 -3.54 36.34 -6.11
N ARG A 53 -4.26 35.58 -6.94
CA ARG A 53 -5.71 35.74 -7.14
C ARG A 53 -6.54 35.26 -5.94
N HIS A 54 -6.12 34.16 -5.32
CA HIS A 54 -6.85 33.46 -4.25
C HIS A 54 -5.90 33.03 -3.11
N PRO A 55 -5.22 33.96 -2.43
CA PRO A 55 -4.20 33.64 -1.43
C PRO A 55 -4.74 32.78 -0.29
N TRP A 56 -5.96 33.08 0.17
CA TRP A 56 -6.60 32.33 1.28
C TRP A 56 -6.98 30.90 0.90
N ILE A 57 -7.43 30.67 -0.34
CA ILE A 57 -7.73 29.31 -0.83
C ILE A 57 -6.44 28.52 -0.95
N VAL A 58 -5.38 29.13 -1.48
CA VAL A 58 -4.08 28.48 -1.62
C VAL A 58 -3.50 28.13 -0.24
N LEU A 59 -3.58 29.04 0.73
CA LEU A 59 -3.18 28.78 2.10
C LEU A 59 -4.00 27.62 2.71
N ALA A 60 -5.33 27.65 2.58
CA ALA A 60 -6.20 26.61 3.11
C ALA A 60 -5.90 25.23 2.52
N LEU A 61 -5.72 25.12 1.20
CA LEU A 61 -5.36 23.87 0.52
C LEU A 61 -3.98 23.36 0.96
N THR A 62 -3.02 24.27 1.15
CA THR A 62 -1.67 23.93 1.62
C THR A 62 -1.70 23.37 3.04
N VAL A 63 -2.43 24.04 3.95
CA VAL A 63 -2.65 23.55 5.31
C VAL A 63 -3.37 22.20 5.30
N LEU A 64 -4.35 22.01 4.43
CA LEU A 64 -5.08 20.76 4.31
C LEU A 64 -4.20 19.60 3.83
N PHE A 65 -3.32 19.83 2.86
CA PHE A 65 -2.34 18.82 2.43
C PHE A 65 -1.33 18.49 3.54
N ILE A 66 -0.82 19.50 4.24
CA ILE A 66 0.08 19.29 5.39
C ILE A 66 -0.62 18.47 6.47
N ALA A 67 -1.84 18.85 6.84
CA ALA A 67 -2.64 18.13 7.84
C ALA A 67 -2.87 16.67 7.42
N ALA A 68 -3.28 16.43 6.17
CA ALA A 68 -3.47 15.07 5.64
C ALA A 68 -2.18 14.24 5.65
N ALA A 69 -1.04 14.85 5.30
CA ALA A 69 0.26 14.20 5.34
C ALA A 69 0.70 13.86 6.79
N ILE A 70 0.51 14.78 7.73
CA ILE A 70 0.80 14.55 9.16
C ILE A 70 -0.09 13.43 9.71
N VAL A 71 -1.38 13.44 9.40
CA VAL A 71 -2.31 12.38 9.81
C VAL A 71 -1.80 11.02 9.34
N ARG A 72 -1.40 10.88 8.07
CA ARG A 72 -0.86 9.62 7.52
C ARG A 72 0.38 9.12 8.27
N VAL A 73 1.34 10.00 8.55
CA VAL A 73 2.57 9.64 9.27
C VAL A 73 2.27 9.26 10.72
N ARG A 74 1.39 10.02 11.40
CA ARG A 74 1.02 9.81 12.82
C ARG A 74 0.19 8.56 13.03
N THR A 75 -0.65 8.16 12.07
CA THR A 75 -1.46 6.93 12.16
C THR A 75 -0.62 5.67 11.95
N ARG A 76 0.18 5.29 12.95
CA ARG A 76 0.97 4.05 12.93
C ARG A 76 0.09 2.81 13.04
N PRO A 77 0.44 1.70 12.39
CA PRO A 77 -0.35 0.48 12.43
C PRO A 77 -0.28 -0.22 13.80
N PRO A 78 -1.39 -0.81 14.29
CA PRO A 78 -1.40 -1.61 15.51
C PRO A 78 -0.70 -2.98 15.32
N ARG A 79 0.01 -3.45 16.35
CA ARG A 79 0.93 -4.61 16.24
C ARG A 79 0.30 -5.99 16.39
N HIS A 80 -0.72 -6.15 17.26
CA HIS A 80 -1.16 -7.48 17.73
C HIS A 80 -2.65 -7.80 17.52
N ASP A 81 -3.52 -6.81 17.30
CA ASP A 81 -4.97 -7.04 17.13
C ASP A 81 -5.40 -6.95 15.65
N ALA A 82 -5.92 -8.06 15.11
CA ALA A 82 -6.40 -8.15 13.74
C ALA A 82 -7.60 -7.23 13.47
N ALA A 83 -8.52 -7.08 14.43
CA ALA A 83 -9.67 -6.20 14.27
C ALA A 83 -9.25 -4.72 14.27
N ALA A 84 -8.27 -4.35 15.12
CA ALA A 84 -7.67 -3.02 15.07
C ALA A 84 -6.92 -2.77 13.75
N GLN A 85 -6.23 -3.78 13.20
CA GLN A 85 -5.56 -3.67 11.89
C GLN A 85 -6.55 -3.43 10.75
N GLU A 86 -7.71 -4.08 10.76
CA GLU A 86 -8.76 -3.87 9.76
C GLU A 86 -9.43 -2.50 9.89
N ARG A 87 -9.68 -2.02 11.12
CA ARG A 87 -10.15 -0.64 11.31
C ARG A 87 -9.11 0.39 10.88
N TRP A 88 -7.85 0.12 11.17
CA TRP A 88 -6.74 1.00 10.80
C TRP A 88 -6.60 1.12 9.29
N ILE A 89 -6.65 0.02 8.53
CA ILE A 89 -6.48 0.05 7.07
C ILE A 89 -7.60 0.87 6.39
N ASN A 90 -8.84 0.76 6.89
CA ASN A 90 -9.96 1.54 6.37
C ASN A 90 -9.77 3.04 6.64
N ARG A 91 -9.42 3.42 7.88
CA ARG A 91 -9.16 4.83 8.25
C ARG A 91 -7.98 5.41 7.46
N TYR A 92 -6.89 4.64 7.35
CA TYR A 92 -5.70 5.04 6.60
C TYR A 92 -6.02 5.25 5.12
N THR A 93 -6.84 4.37 4.54
CA THR A 93 -7.33 4.49 3.16
C THR A 93 -8.18 5.75 2.98
N CYS A 94 -9.08 6.05 3.91
CA CYS A 94 -9.86 7.30 3.85
C CYS A 94 -8.96 8.54 3.90
N ALA A 95 -7.98 8.56 4.81
CA ALA A 95 -6.99 9.65 4.88
C ALA A 95 -6.19 9.75 3.57
N ALA A 96 -5.78 8.63 3.00
CA ALA A 96 -5.08 8.58 1.73
C ALA A 96 -5.91 9.13 0.55
N LEU A 97 -7.19 8.73 0.47
CA LEU A 97 -8.12 9.19 -0.55
C LEU A 97 -8.49 10.66 -0.39
N SER A 98 -8.40 11.23 0.82
CA SER A 98 -8.67 12.66 1.03
C SER A 98 -7.69 13.55 0.26
N SER A 99 -6.38 13.27 0.32
CA SER A 99 -5.37 14.01 -0.47
C SER A 99 -5.61 13.87 -1.97
N THR A 100 -6.01 12.67 -2.41
CA THR A 100 -6.38 12.39 -3.79
C THR A 100 -7.59 13.21 -4.24
N ALA A 101 -8.63 13.30 -3.39
CA ALA A 101 -9.84 14.07 -3.69
C ALA A 101 -9.56 15.58 -3.73
N ILE A 102 -8.71 16.09 -2.83
CA ILE A 102 -8.28 17.49 -2.84
C ILE A 102 -7.56 17.81 -4.15
N TRP A 103 -6.62 16.96 -4.57
CA TRP A 103 -5.94 17.12 -5.85
C TRP A 103 -6.91 17.08 -7.03
N ALA A 104 -7.87 16.14 -7.04
CA ALA A 104 -8.89 16.07 -8.09
C ALA A 104 -9.73 17.36 -8.16
N GLY A 105 -10.11 17.94 -7.02
CA GLY A 105 -10.81 19.21 -6.96
C GLY A 105 -9.99 20.37 -7.52
N ILE A 106 -8.70 20.44 -7.18
CA ILE A 106 -7.75 21.41 -7.75
C ILE A 106 -7.66 21.24 -9.27
N GLN A 107 -7.57 20.00 -9.75
CA GLN A 107 -7.46 19.73 -11.18
C GLN A 107 -8.71 20.16 -11.93
N VAL A 108 -9.90 19.86 -11.41
CA VAL A 108 -11.17 20.36 -11.94
C VAL A 108 -11.16 21.88 -12.01
N TRP A 109 -10.77 22.56 -10.92
CA TRP A 109 -10.70 24.02 -10.87
C TRP A 109 -9.76 24.60 -11.93
N ILE A 110 -8.57 24.01 -12.12
CA ILE A 110 -7.61 24.48 -13.11
C ILE A 110 -8.13 24.31 -14.54
N VAL A 111 -8.78 23.18 -14.82
CA VAL A 111 -9.28 22.89 -16.17
C VAL A 111 -10.49 23.78 -16.49
N THR A 112 -11.38 24.05 -15.53
CA THR A 112 -12.55 24.92 -15.75
C THR A 112 -12.24 26.41 -15.76
N ASP A 113 -11.15 26.87 -15.13
CA ASP A 113 -10.80 28.28 -15.08
C ASP A 113 -10.45 28.80 -16.51
N PRO A 114 -11.22 29.75 -17.07
CA PRO A 114 -10.96 30.29 -18.40
C PRO A 114 -9.72 31.19 -18.46
N VAL A 115 -9.25 31.70 -17.31
CA VAL A 115 -8.07 32.58 -17.24
C VAL A 115 -6.78 31.80 -17.43
N ILE A 116 -6.80 30.48 -17.20
CA ILE A 116 -5.62 29.63 -17.27
C ILE A 116 -5.37 29.22 -18.73
N PRO A 117 -4.18 29.47 -19.30
CA PRO A 117 -3.88 29.08 -20.67
C PRO A 117 -3.95 27.55 -20.88
N PRO A 118 -4.37 27.07 -22.08
CA PRO A 118 -4.47 25.65 -22.39
C PRO A 118 -3.18 24.87 -22.12
N LEU A 119 -2.01 25.46 -22.42
CA LEU A 119 -0.71 24.83 -22.14
C LEU A 119 -0.53 24.52 -20.64
N VAL A 120 -0.92 25.43 -19.75
CA VAL A 120 -0.81 25.23 -18.30
C VAL A 120 -1.80 24.18 -17.81
N LYS A 121 -3.00 24.10 -18.41
CA LYS A 121 -3.97 23.02 -18.17
C LYS A 121 -3.40 21.66 -18.58
N SER A 122 -2.75 21.57 -19.74
CA SER A 122 -2.08 20.33 -20.18
C SER A 122 -0.94 19.93 -19.26
N VAL A 123 -0.13 20.89 -18.81
CA VAL A 123 1.00 20.62 -17.90
C VAL A 123 0.49 20.14 -16.52
N SER A 124 -0.61 20.70 -16.02
CA SER A 124 -1.16 20.27 -14.72
C SER A 124 -1.68 18.82 -14.75
N LEU A 125 -2.18 18.35 -15.90
CA LEU A 125 -2.61 16.96 -16.08
C LEU A 125 -1.48 15.94 -15.90
N PHE A 126 -0.22 16.32 -16.13
CA PHE A 126 0.92 15.44 -15.82
C PHE A 126 0.99 15.11 -14.32
N GLY A 127 0.59 16.04 -13.45
CA GLY A 127 0.48 15.76 -12.01
C GLY A 127 -0.57 14.69 -11.73
N THR A 128 -1.73 14.77 -12.37
CA THR A 128 -2.81 13.76 -12.24
C THR A 128 -2.37 12.39 -12.77
N ILE A 129 -1.67 12.36 -13.90
CA ILE A 129 -1.07 11.14 -14.48
C ILE A 129 -0.02 10.57 -13.51
N ALA A 130 0.88 11.40 -12.99
CA ALA A 130 1.93 10.97 -12.06
C ALA A 130 1.33 10.43 -10.75
N PHE A 131 0.38 11.13 -10.13
CA PHE A 131 -0.24 10.68 -8.88
C PHE A 131 -1.07 9.41 -9.08
N SER A 132 -1.81 9.28 -10.17
CA SER A 132 -2.53 8.05 -10.47
C SER A 132 -1.56 6.88 -10.70
N THR A 133 -0.44 7.11 -11.41
CA THR A 133 0.65 6.13 -11.54
C THR A 133 1.17 5.69 -10.17
N VAL A 134 1.48 6.65 -9.29
CA VAL A 134 1.99 6.36 -7.95
C VAL A 134 0.97 5.54 -7.17
N LEU A 135 -0.32 5.88 -7.22
CA LEU A 135 -1.37 5.08 -6.56
C LEU A 135 -1.37 3.62 -7.05
N ALA A 136 -1.24 3.40 -8.36
CA ALA A 136 -1.21 2.05 -8.93
C ALA A 136 -0.05 1.19 -8.40
N HIS A 137 1.12 1.80 -8.18
CA HIS A 137 2.32 1.10 -7.71
C HIS A 137 2.42 0.99 -6.19
N LEU A 138 1.93 1.98 -5.45
CA LEU A 138 2.04 2.03 -3.99
C LEU A 138 1.01 1.12 -3.30
N TYR A 139 -0.15 0.93 -3.93
CA TYR A 139 -1.29 0.21 -3.35
C TYR A 139 -1.62 -1.09 -4.10
N THR A 140 -0.61 -1.76 -4.66
CA THR A 140 -0.77 -3.06 -5.36
C THR A 140 -1.46 -4.13 -4.51
N SER A 141 -1.24 -4.09 -3.19
CA SER A 141 -1.87 -4.99 -2.21
C SER A 141 -3.36 -4.70 -1.94
N MET A 142 -3.89 -3.56 -2.41
CA MET A 142 -5.24 -3.06 -2.14
C MET A 142 -5.96 -2.54 -3.40
N LEU A 143 -6.19 -3.43 -4.38
CA LEU A 143 -6.77 -3.05 -5.68
C LEU A 143 -8.05 -2.19 -5.58
N ARG A 144 -8.97 -2.50 -4.64
CA ARG A 144 -10.22 -1.71 -4.50
C ARG A 144 -9.91 -0.24 -4.21
N MET A 145 -8.99 0.02 -3.28
CA MET A 145 -8.54 1.38 -2.97
C MET A 145 -7.86 2.02 -4.18
N THR A 146 -7.00 1.29 -4.88
CA THR A 146 -6.29 1.79 -6.07
C THR A 146 -7.26 2.23 -7.15
N LEU A 147 -8.25 1.39 -7.49
CA LEU A 147 -9.25 1.71 -8.51
C LEU A 147 -10.13 2.89 -8.09
N ILE A 148 -10.54 2.94 -6.82
CA ILE A 148 -11.29 4.10 -6.29
C ILE A 148 -10.44 5.36 -6.40
N GLY A 149 -9.16 5.32 -6.01
CA GLY A 149 -8.26 6.47 -6.07
C GLY A 149 -8.00 6.95 -7.50
N ILE A 150 -7.78 6.03 -8.45
CA ILE A 150 -7.67 6.34 -9.88
C ILE A 150 -8.98 6.98 -10.37
N GLY A 151 -10.13 6.40 -10.02
CA GLY A 151 -11.43 6.94 -10.36
C GLY A 151 -11.63 8.37 -9.83
N VAL A 152 -11.30 8.61 -8.55
CA VAL A 152 -11.38 9.93 -7.91
C VAL A 152 -10.50 10.97 -8.62
N LEU A 153 -9.30 10.59 -9.09
CA LEU A 153 -8.43 11.52 -9.82
C LEU A 153 -8.93 11.80 -11.24
N ILE A 154 -9.25 10.73 -11.97
CA ILE A 154 -9.40 10.80 -13.41
C ILE A 154 -10.84 11.11 -13.81
N VAL A 155 -11.85 10.50 -13.19
CA VAL A 155 -13.24 10.67 -13.61
C VAL A 155 -13.70 12.14 -13.56
N PRO A 156 -13.57 12.88 -12.44
CA PRO A 156 -14.07 14.25 -12.40
C PRO A 156 -13.29 15.16 -13.37
N THR A 157 -11.98 15.00 -13.46
CA THR A 157 -11.13 15.74 -14.41
C THR A 157 -11.51 15.42 -15.86
N GLY A 158 -11.69 14.15 -16.18
CA GLY A 158 -12.03 13.68 -17.53
C GLY A 158 -13.41 14.15 -17.96
N LEU A 159 -14.41 14.15 -17.06
CA LEU A 159 -15.73 14.70 -17.35
C LEU A 159 -15.65 16.17 -17.78
N VAL A 160 -14.89 16.98 -17.04
CA VAL A 160 -14.70 18.39 -17.39
C VAL A 160 -14.00 18.54 -18.74
N LEU A 161 -12.95 17.76 -19.01
CA LEU A 161 -12.25 17.81 -20.30
C LEU A 161 -13.15 17.43 -21.48
N TRP A 162 -14.11 16.52 -21.29
CA TRP A 162 -15.07 16.13 -22.32
C TRP A 162 -16.12 17.22 -22.62
N LEU A 163 -16.37 18.14 -21.68
CA LEU A 163 -17.30 19.26 -21.88
C LEU A 163 -16.73 20.37 -22.77
N ASP A 164 -15.41 20.43 -22.91
CA ASP A 164 -14.72 21.45 -23.71
C ASP A 164 -14.16 20.84 -25.01
N PRO A 165 -14.72 21.19 -26.19
CA PRO A 165 -14.26 20.67 -27.48
C PRO A 165 -12.77 20.89 -27.74
N GLU A 166 -12.18 21.98 -27.23
CA GLU A 166 -10.75 22.26 -27.43
C GLU A 166 -9.85 21.27 -26.66
N LEU A 167 -10.40 20.61 -25.63
CA LEU A 167 -9.67 19.71 -24.75
C LEU A 167 -9.98 18.22 -24.99
N HIS A 168 -10.77 17.88 -26.01
CA HIS A 168 -11.18 16.50 -26.31
C HIS A 168 -10.00 15.54 -26.53
N ILE A 169 -8.89 16.01 -27.13
CA ILE A 169 -7.69 15.19 -27.32
C ILE A 169 -7.07 14.82 -25.96
N LEU A 170 -7.03 15.76 -25.01
CA LEU A 170 -6.56 15.51 -23.64
C LEU A 170 -7.53 14.59 -22.90
N ALA A 171 -8.84 14.76 -23.09
CA ALA A 171 -9.88 13.91 -22.52
C ALA A 171 -9.69 12.45 -22.95
N LEU A 172 -9.57 12.22 -24.27
CA LEU A 172 -9.33 10.90 -24.84
C LEU A 172 -8.04 10.27 -24.31
N THR A 173 -6.96 11.06 -24.26
CA THR A 173 -5.66 10.60 -23.74
C THR A 173 -5.78 10.16 -22.29
N LEU A 174 -6.45 10.96 -21.45
CA LEU A 174 -6.66 10.64 -20.04
C LEU A 174 -7.57 9.42 -19.85
N THR A 175 -8.61 9.26 -20.67
CA THR A 175 -9.48 8.08 -20.66
C THR A 175 -8.73 6.80 -21.05
N LEU A 176 -7.96 6.82 -22.14
CA LEU A 176 -7.14 5.68 -22.56
C LEU A 176 -6.10 5.34 -21.50
N TYR A 177 -5.47 6.36 -20.92
CA TYR A 177 -4.51 6.20 -19.83
C TYR A 177 -5.15 5.58 -18.58
N ALA A 178 -6.38 5.97 -18.22
CA ALA A 178 -7.13 5.36 -17.12
C ALA A 178 -7.40 3.87 -17.35
N GLY A 179 -7.77 3.50 -18.59
CA GLY A 179 -7.97 2.11 -18.98
C GLY A 179 -6.68 1.29 -18.84
N TYR A 180 -5.59 1.81 -19.40
CA TYR A 180 -4.25 1.22 -19.26
C TYR A 180 -3.87 1.04 -17.78
N LEU A 181 -4.01 2.08 -16.98
CA LEU A 181 -3.58 2.08 -15.59
C LEU A 181 -4.44 1.13 -14.74
N SER A 182 -5.73 1.02 -15.02
CA SER A 182 -6.62 0.06 -14.37
C SER A 182 -6.20 -1.38 -14.68
N ALA A 183 -5.88 -1.68 -15.95
CA ALA A 183 -5.36 -2.98 -16.35
C ALA A 183 -3.99 -3.27 -15.70
N ALA A 184 -3.10 -2.28 -15.65
CA ALA A 184 -1.81 -2.39 -14.99
C ALA A 184 -1.95 -2.65 -13.48
N ALA A 185 -2.90 -1.99 -12.80
CA ALA A 185 -3.20 -2.22 -11.40
C ALA A 185 -3.74 -3.65 -11.15
N MET A 186 -4.62 -4.13 -12.02
CA MET A 186 -5.13 -5.51 -11.95
C MET A 186 -4.02 -6.54 -12.12
N ARG A 187 -3.12 -6.33 -13.10
CA ARG A 187 -1.94 -7.18 -13.32
C ARG A 187 -1.02 -7.18 -12.11
N SER A 188 -0.70 -6.00 -11.59
CA SER A 188 0.17 -5.84 -10.42
C SER A 188 -0.39 -6.54 -9.18
N ARG A 189 -1.72 -6.55 -9.00
CA ARG A 189 -2.38 -7.30 -7.92
C ARG A 189 -2.23 -8.81 -8.11
N ALA A 190 -2.38 -9.30 -9.34
CA ALA A 190 -2.20 -10.72 -9.65
C ALA A 190 -0.76 -11.17 -9.35
N ASP A 191 0.23 -10.38 -9.77
CA ASP A 191 1.64 -10.63 -9.49
C ASP A 191 1.95 -10.59 -7.99
N TYR A 192 1.40 -9.62 -7.26
CA TYR A 192 1.54 -9.56 -5.80
C TYR A 192 0.96 -10.81 -5.12
N ARG A 193 -0.22 -11.27 -5.56
CA ARG A 193 -0.85 -12.47 -5.00
C ARG A 193 -0.01 -13.72 -5.27
N ARG A 194 0.52 -13.86 -6.48
CA ARG A 194 1.40 -14.97 -6.86
C ARG A 194 2.68 -14.99 -6.01
N ARG A 195 3.29 -13.83 -5.76
CA ARG A 195 4.46 -13.72 -4.87
C ARG A 195 4.15 -14.19 -3.45
N LEU A 196 3.02 -13.77 -2.88
CA LEU A 196 2.61 -14.24 -1.55
C LEU A 196 2.38 -15.75 -1.51
N GLU A 197 1.77 -16.33 -2.55
CA GLU A 197 1.55 -17.78 -2.64
C GLU A 197 2.89 -18.54 -2.70
N VAL A 198 3.87 -18.04 -3.45
CA VAL A 198 5.23 -18.62 -3.51
C VAL A 198 5.96 -18.50 -2.18
N ASP A 199 5.93 -17.33 -1.55
CA ASP A 199 6.58 -17.11 -0.25
C ASP A 199 6.00 -18.04 0.84
N GLU A 200 4.68 -18.27 0.82
CA GLU A 200 4.04 -19.23 1.73
C GLU A 200 4.45 -20.67 1.44
N ALA A 201 4.51 -21.08 0.17
CA ALA A 201 4.95 -22.41 -0.22
C ALA A 201 6.42 -22.68 0.18
N LEU A 202 7.29 -21.68 0.05
CA LEU A 202 8.69 -21.79 0.46
C LEU A 202 8.84 -21.98 1.97
N VAL A 203 8.05 -21.27 2.77
CA VAL A 203 8.04 -21.47 4.23
C VAL A 203 7.55 -22.87 4.59
N GLU A 204 6.46 -23.34 3.98
CA GLU A 204 5.92 -24.68 4.24
C GLU A 204 6.92 -25.79 3.83
N GLN A 205 7.59 -25.64 2.70
CA GLN A 205 8.63 -26.59 2.27
C GLN A 205 9.83 -26.59 3.23
N ARG A 206 10.31 -25.41 3.62
CA ARG A 206 11.42 -25.30 4.59
C ARG A 206 11.06 -26.00 5.90
N ASP A 207 9.87 -25.75 6.44
CA ASP A 207 9.46 -26.33 7.72
C ASP A 207 9.37 -27.86 7.62
N ARG A 208 8.85 -28.39 6.50
CA ARG A 208 8.86 -29.85 6.23
C ARG A 208 10.28 -30.41 6.08
N TYR A 209 11.18 -29.69 5.42
CA TYR A 209 12.58 -30.12 5.30
C TYR A 209 13.30 -30.11 6.64
N GLU A 210 13.06 -29.11 7.50
CA GLU A 210 13.60 -29.08 8.86
C GLU A 210 13.09 -30.25 9.69
N GLU A 211 11.80 -30.59 9.57
CA GLU A 211 11.21 -31.75 10.23
C GLU A 211 11.86 -33.05 9.74
N LEU A 212 11.87 -33.30 8.43
CA LEU A 212 12.51 -34.48 7.83
C LEU A 212 14.02 -34.57 8.10
N SER A 213 14.71 -33.43 8.24
CA SER A 213 16.13 -33.40 8.58
C SER A 213 16.40 -33.73 10.04
N ARG A 214 15.41 -33.62 10.92
CA ARG A 214 15.54 -33.89 12.37
C ARG A 214 14.89 -35.20 12.79
N THR A 215 13.94 -35.70 12.02
CA THR A 215 13.19 -36.91 12.34
C THR A 215 13.57 -38.08 11.43
N ASP A 216 13.45 -39.29 11.95
CA ASP A 216 13.55 -40.52 11.19
C ASP A 216 12.19 -40.82 10.54
N SER A 217 12.18 -41.06 9.23
CA SER A 217 10.94 -41.18 8.46
C SER A 217 10.12 -42.43 8.78
N LEU A 218 10.73 -43.47 9.36
CA LEU A 218 10.04 -44.72 9.67
C LEU A 218 9.40 -44.69 11.07
N THR A 219 10.08 -44.06 12.03
CA THR A 219 9.69 -44.08 13.45
C THR A 219 9.08 -42.77 13.94
N GLY A 220 9.28 -41.66 13.22
CA GLY A 220 8.88 -40.31 13.65
C GLY A 220 9.70 -39.77 14.84
N LEU A 221 10.68 -40.54 15.34
CA LEU A 221 11.58 -40.12 16.42
C LEU A 221 12.68 -39.21 15.87
N CYS A 222 13.38 -38.51 16.75
CA CYS A 222 14.59 -37.77 16.35
C CYS A 222 15.59 -38.74 15.70
N ASN A 223 16.12 -38.34 14.54
CA ASN A 223 17.13 -39.14 13.88
C ASN A 223 18.43 -39.16 14.69
N ARG A 224 19.28 -40.15 14.40
CA ARG A 224 20.53 -40.38 15.15
C ARG A 224 21.40 -39.13 15.27
N ARG A 225 21.51 -38.34 14.19
CA ARG A 225 22.31 -37.12 14.17
C ARG A 225 21.75 -36.10 15.16
N ASN A 226 20.46 -35.77 15.04
CA ASN A 226 19.80 -34.78 15.90
C ASN A 226 19.81 -35.21 17.38
N PHE A 227 19.58 -36.50 17.65
CA PHE A 227 19.66 -37.05 19.01
C PHE A 227 21.08 -36.90 19.60
N THR A 228 22.11 -37.25 18.83
CA THR A 228 23.51 -37.18 19.29
C THR A 228 23.95 -35.75 19.54
N GLU A 229 23.59 -34.81 18.65
CA GLU A 229 23.87 -33.38 18.82
C GLU A 229 23.20 -32.85 20.11
N THR A 230 21.90 -33.10 20.28
CA THR A 230 21.12 -32.64 21.45
C THR A 230 21.65 -33.22 22.76
N LEU A 231 21.99 -34.52 22.78
CA LEU A 231 22.54 -35.18 23.97
C LEU A 231 23.89 -34.57 24.37
N ASN A 232 24.77 -34.30 23.40
CA ASN A 232 26.08 -33.71 23.65
C ASN A 232 26.00 -32.25 24.15
N GLU A 233 24.98 -31.50 23.74
CA GLU A 233 24.71 -30.17 24.28
C GLU A 233 24.24 -30.24 25.73
N GLN A 234 23.27 -31.10 26.03
CA GLN A 234 22.73 -31.27 27.38
C GLN A 234 23.79 -31.77 28.38
N VAL A 235 24.67 -32.69 27.95
CA VAL A 235 25.80 -33.15 28.78
C VAL A 235 26.77 -32.01 29.08
N ARG A 236 27.08 -31.15 28.09
CA ARG A 236 27.93 -29.97 28.30
C ARG A 236 27.31 -28.98 29.27
N GLU A 237 26.00 -28.73 29.15
CA GLU A 237 25.26 -27.84 30.05
C GLU A 237 25.27 -28.38 31.49
N ALA A 238 25.01 -29.68 31.67
CA ALA A 238 25.06 -30.32 32.98
C ALA A 238 26.47 -30.27 33.61
N GLN A 239 27.52 -30.49 32.83
CA GLN A 239 28.91 -30.36 33.28
C GLN A 239 29.28 -28.93 33.65
N TRP A 240 28.76 -27.95 32.91
CA TRP A 240 28.95 -26.54 33.24
C TRP A 240 28.25 -26.17 34.55
N LEU A 241 27.01 -26.61 34.76
CA LEU A 241 26.27 -26.40 36.00
C LEU A 241 26.92 -27.13 37.19
N SER A 242 27.49 -28.32 36.99
CA SER A 242 28.21 -29.02 38.06
C SER A 242 29.61 -28.45 38.31
N GLY A 243 30.23 -27.82 37.31
CA GLY A 243 31.53 -27.14 37.40
C GLY A 243 31.44 -25.69 37.91
N ALA A 244 30.29 -25.03 37.78
CA ALA A 244 30.01 -23.70 38.33
C ALA A 244 29.64 -23.75 39.83
N GLY A 245 29.66 -24.94 40.44
CA GLY A 245 29.51 -25.18 41.86
C GLY A 245 30.82 -25.64 42.51
N VAL A 246 31.87 -24.81 42.43
CA VAL A 246 32.96 -24.71 43.44
C VAL A 246 33.39 -23.25 43.51
#